data_AF-A0AA45WIE7-F1
#
_entry.id   AF-A0AA45WIE7-F1
#
_cell.length_a   1.000
_cell.length_b   1.000
_cell.length_c   1.000
_cell.angle_alpha   90.00
_cell.angle_beta   90.00
_cell.angle_gamma   90.00
#
_symmetry.space_group_name_H-M   'P 1'
#
loop_
_entity.id
_entity.type
_entity.pdbx_description
1 polymer ?
#
loop_
_entity_poly.entity_id
_entity_poly.type
_entity_poly.pdbx_seq_one_letter_code
_entity_poly.pdbx_strand_id
1 'polypeptide(L)'
;MRLFFYKVIDYIYSKQMELFQSMFFKLYREYNSDIDKFYNAWFENYTLNLMLKFFRKEEFYESYVLYNLRKKSIIKSYIKAYWSFCKNPEKYPYYIKEAMDYFGLKKLTKNELKKKYREFAKKYHPDLNKNKKEATLKMLEINHYYQILKSYVESEDFYEDYQQESKDYAKISS
;
A
#
# COMPACT_ATOMS: atom_id res chain seq x y z
N MET A 1 10.10 22.13 27.38
CA MET A 1 10.95 20.95 27.10
C MET A 1 10.20 19.76 26.49
N ARG A 2 8.98 19.40 26.94
CA ARG A 2 8.21 18.25 26.37
C ARG A 2 8.07 18.24 24.84
N LEU A 3 7.73 19.40 24.25
CA LEU A 3 7.56 19.53 22.79
C LEU A 3 8.87 19.29 22.02
N PHE A 4 10.02 19.64 22.61
CA PHE A 4 11.33 19.42 21.99
C PHE A 4 11.61 17.92 21.85
N PHE A 5 11.51 17.15 22.93
CA PHE A 5 11.75 15.70 22.87
C PHE A 5 10.73 14.98 22.00
N TYR A 6 9.47 15.42 21.99
CA TYR A 6 8.47 14.90 21.08
C TYR A 6 8.90 15.07 19.61
N LYS A 7 9.40 16.24 19.21
CA LYS A 7 9.88 16.50 17.85
C LYS A 7 11.13 15.69 17.50
N VAL A 8 12.05 15.51 18.44
CA VAL A 8 13.24 14.68 18.23
C VAL A 8 12.84 13.22 17.99
N ILE A 9 11.93 12.68 18.80
CA ILE A 9 11.42 11.30 18.64
C ILE A 9 10.66 11.15 17.34
N ASP A 10 9.80 12.13 17.00
CA ASP A 10 9.05 12.14 15.74
C ASP A 10 9.98 12.12 14.52
N TYR A 11 11.05 12.91 14.56
CA TYR A 11 12.08 12.92 13.53
C TYR A 11 12.78 11.55 13.40
N ILE A 12 13.17 10.93 14.53
CA ILE A 12 13.80 9.59 14.52
C ILE A 12 12.85 8.56 13.89
N TYR A 13 11.58 8.55 14.31
CA TYR A 13 10.56 7.64 13.79
C TYR A 13 10.32 7.85 12.29
N SER A 14 10.31 9.11 11.82
CA SER A 14 10.21 9.42 10.40
C SER A 14 11.37 8.81 9.60
N LYS A 15 12.62 8.95 10.07
CA LYS A 15 13.79 8.36 9.41
C LYS A 15 13.78 6.83 9.42
N GLN A 16 13.31 6.23 10.49
CA GLN A 16 13.12 4.78 10.55
C GLN A 16 12.02 4.30 9.60
N MET A 17 10.97 5.10 9.41
CA MET A 17 9.89 4.78 8.48
C MET A 17 10.37 4.87 7.02
N GLU A 18 11.13 5.90 6.66
CA GLU A 18 11.77 6.03 5.35
C GLU A 18 12.67 4.82 5.06
N LEU A 19 13.51 4.42 6.03
CA LEU A 19 14.38 3.26 5.89
C LEU A 19 13.61 1.93 5.83
N PHE A 20 12.51 1.82 6.59
CA PHE A 20 11.62 0.67 6.50
C PHE A 20 11.03 0.56 5.10
N GLN A 21 10.51 1.65 4.52
CA GLN A 21 9.90 1.65 3.19
C GLN A 21 10.89 1.25 2.09
N SER A 22 12.18 1.56 2.23
CA SER A 22 13.18 1.14 1.23
C SER A 22 13.64 -0.32 1.40
N MET A 23 13.45 -0.92 2.57
CA MET A 23 13.99 -2.25 2.91
C MET A 23 12.94 -3.28 3.37
N PHE A 24 11.64 -2.99 3.22
CA PHE A 24 10.56 -3.73 3.87
C PHE A 24 10.55 -5.23 3.53
N PHE A 25 10.93 -5.64 2.30
CA PHE A 25 11.07 -7.06 1.93
C PHE A 25 12.18 -7.80 2.68
N LYS A 26 13.31 -7.13 2.92
CA LYS A 26 14.42 -7.69 3.70
C LYS A 26 13.99 -7.84 5.17
N LEU A 27 13.43 -6.78 5.74
CA LEU A 27 12.98 -6.74 7.13
C LEU A 27 11.85 -7.72 7.40
N TYR A 28 10.91 -7.89 6.46
CA TYR A 28 9.85 -8.89 6.53
C TYR A 28 10.41 -10.31 6.75
N ARG A 29 11.47 -10.68 6.01
CA ARG A 29 12.15 -11.97 6.14
C ARG A 29 12.93 -12.08 7.43
N GLU A 30 13.72 -11.06 7.75
CA GLU A 30 14.57 -11.03 8.95
C GLU A 30 13.77 -11.17 10.25
N TYR A 31 12.60 -10.55 10.31
CA TYR A 31 11.72 -10.59 11.48
C TYR A 31 10.63 -11.65 11.39
N ASN A 32 10.65 -12.53 10.37
CA ASN A 32 9.66 -13.60 10.18
C ASN A 32 8.19 -13.11 10.27
N SER A 33 7.88 -11.95 9.71
CA SER A 33 6.55 -11.32 9.79
C SER A 33 6.05 -10.97 11.21
N ASP A 34 6.91 -10.98 12.25
CA ASP A 34 6.52 -10.65 13.62
C ASP A 34 6.52 -9.12 13.85
N ILE A 35 5.31 -8.54 13.81
CA ILE A 35 5.13 -7.08 13.82
C ILE A 35 5.52 -6.51 15.18
N ASP A 36 5.20 -7.23 16.25
CA ASP A 36 5.50 -6.81 17.61
C ASP A 36 6.99 -6.81 17.86
N LYS A 37 7.67 -7.90 17.49
CA LYS A 37 9.13 -8.02 17.60
C LYS A 37 9.84 -6.95 16.79
N PHE A 38 9.43 -6.74 15.53
CA PHE A 38 10.02 -5.70 14.69
C PHE A 38 9.77 -4.31 15.23
N TYR A 39 8.53 -3.96 15.57
CA TYR A 39 8.21 -2.63 16.09
C TYR A 39 8.98 -2.32 17.37
N ASN A 40 9.02 -3.27 18.31
CA ASN A 40 9.72 -3.07 19.59
C ASN A 40 11.24 -2.92 19.37
N ALA A 41 11.85 -3.74 18.52
CA ALA A 41 13.29 -3.65 18.26
C ALA A 41 13.66 -2.42 17.44
N TRP A 42 12.97 -2.21 16.33
CA TRP A 42 13.29 -1.22 15.32
C TRP A 42 12.91 0.18 15.75
N PHE A 43 11.74 0.39 16.35
CA PHE A 43 11.27 1.73 16.71
C PHE A 43 11.52 2.05 18.19
N GLU A 44 10.91 1.29 19.10
CA GLU A 44 10.95 1.58 20.54
C GLU A 44 12.39 1.50 21.10
N ASN A 45 13.01 0.32 21.05
CA ASN A 45 14.32 0.08 21.65
C ASN A 45 15.42 0.91 21.00
N TYR A 46 15.45 1.00 19.67
CA TYR A 46 16.41 1.84 18.97
C TYR A 46 16.30 3.29 19.41
N THR A 47 15.08 3.85 19.43
CA THR A 47 14.89 5.26 19.78
C THR A 47 15.24 5.52 21.23
N LEU A 48 14.82 4.65 22.15
CA LEU A 48 15.19 4.77 23.56
C LEU A 48 16.72 4.75 23.73
N ASN A 49 17.40 3.79 23.12
CA ASN A 49 18.85 3.67 23.19
C ASN A 49 19.56 4.86 22.56
N LEU A 50 19.05 5.40 21.44
CA LEU A 50 19.60 6.58 20.80
C LEU A 50 19.45 7.82 21.69
N MET A 51 18.27 8.01 22.29
CA MET A 51 18.01 9.14 23.18
C MET A 51 18.88 9.10 24.44
N LEU A 52 19.07 7.90 25.03
CA LEU A 52 19.94 7.71 26.20
C LEU A 52 21.43 8.04 25.92
N LYS A 53 21.87 8.05 24.66
CA LYS A 53 23.24 8.47 24.31
C LYS A 53 23.44 9.98 24.40
N PHE A 54 22.37 10.77 24.27
CA PHE A 54 22.45 12.23 24.16
C PHE A 54 21.77 12.99 25.31
N PHE A 55 20.83 12.34 26.01
CA PHE A 55 20.00 12.98 27.03
C PHE A 55 19.87 12.09 28.26
N ARG A 56 19.65 12.73 29.41
CA ARG A 56 19.35 12.00 30.64
C ARG A 56 17.93 11.45 30.57
N LYS A 57 17.71 10.25 31.10
CA LYS A 57 16.42 9.56 31.01
C LYS A 57 15.27 10.41 31.56
N GLU A 58 15.50 11.09 32.67
CA GLU A 58 14.52 11.92 33.38
C GLU A 58 14.00 13.08 32.52
N GLU A 59 14.78 13.51 31.53
CA GLU A 59 14.44 14.66 30.67
C GLU A 59 13.41 14.29 29.59
N PHE A 60 13.51 13.07 29.04
CA PHE A 60 12.74 12.69 27.84
C PHE A 60 11.80 11.50 28.02
N TYR A 61 12.00 10.65 29.04
CA TYR A 61 11.34 9.33 29.12
C TYR A 61 9.81 9.43 29.14
N GLU A 62 9.26 10.41 29.85
CA GLU A 62 7.81 10.66 29.85
C GLU A 62 7.29 11.00 28.44
N SER A 63 8.01 11.84 27.70
CA SER A 63 7.66 12.21 26.32
C SER A 63 7.75 10.99 25.40
N TYR A 64 8.75 10.13 25.59
CA TYR A 64 8.92 8.88 24.85
C TYR A 64 7.78 7.88 25.08
N VAL A 65 7.37 7.68 26.33
CA VAL A 65 6.25 6.78 26.66
C VAL A 65 4.96 7.30 26.02
N LEU A 66 4.66 8.59 26.17
CA LEU A 66 3.44 9.19 25.63
C LEU A 66 3.41 9.21 24.10
N TYR A 67 4.56 9.46 23.46
CA TYR A 67 4.68 9.36 22.00
C TYR A 67 4.34 7.95 21.52
N ASN A 68 4.94 6.93 22.15
CA ASN A 68 4.71 5.53 21.79
C ASN A 68 3.27 5.10 21.99
N LEU A 69 2.65 5.46 23.13
CA LEU A 69 1.23 5.17 23.37
C LEU A 69 0.32 5.70 22.26
N ARG A 70 0.64 6.87 21.70
CA ARG A 70 -0.16 7.50 20.64
C ARG A 70 0.10 6.94 19.25
N LYS A 71 1.35 6.59 18.93
CA LYS A 71 1.77 6.28 17.56
C LYS A 71 1.85 4.78 17.26
N LYS A 72 1.96 3.93 18.28
CA LYS A 72 2.18 2.48 18.15
C LYS A 72 1.16 1.79 17.24
N SER A 73 -0.13 2.05 17.44
CA SER A 73 -1.19 1.42 16.64
C SER A 73 -1.11 1.81 15.16
N ILE A 74 -0.86 3.10 14.89
CA ILE A 74 -0.77 3.65 13.53
C ILE A 74 0.43 3.05 12.80
N ILE A 75 1.61 3.05 13.43
CA ILE A 75 2.82 2.52 12.84
C ILE A 75 2.70 1.01 12.60
N LYS A 76 2.17 0.24 13.57
CA LYS A 76 1.93 -1.19 13.40
C LYS A 76 0.96 -1.48 12.27
N SER A 77 -0.10 -0.67 12.13
CA SER A 77 -1.05 -0.81 11.02
C SER A 77 -0.39 -0.57 9.67
N TYR A 78 0.50 0.43 9.60
CA TYR A 78 1.29 0.72 8.40
C TYR A 78 2.25 -0.42 8.04
N ILE A 79 3.02 -0.92 9.01
CA ILE A 79 3.91 -2.08 8.83
C ILE A 79 3.12 -3.30 8.36
N LYS A 80 1.96 -3.56 8.98
CA LYS A 80 1.07 -4.66 8.61
C LYS A 80 0.63 -4.59 7.15
N ALA A 81 0.37 -3.40 6.62
CA ALA A 81 0.00 -3.22 5.22
C ALA A 81 1.14 -3.66 4.28
N TYR A 82 2.37 -3.18 4.50
CA TYR A 82 3.54 -3.55 3.71
C TYR A 82 3.87 -5.04 3.80
N TRP A 83 3.74 -5.62 4.98
CA TRP A 83 4.02 -7.05 5.17
C TRP A 83 2.90 -7.95 4.64
N SER A 84 1.65 -7.49 4.64
CA SER A 84 0.56 -8.16 3.93
C SER A 84 0.84 -8.21 2.43
N PHE A 85 1.39 -7.12 1.87
CA PHE A 85 1.84 -7.10 0.48
C PHE A 85 3.00 -8.10 0.23
N CYS A 86 4.00 -8.16 1.13
CA CYS A 86 5.07 -9.16 1.02
C CYS A 86 4.55 -10.61 0.97
N LYS A 87 3.51 -10.91 1.75
CA LYS A 87 2.95 -12.26 1.85
C LYS A 87 2.21 -12.68 0.58
N ASN A 88 1.56 -11.75 -0.11
CA ASN A 88 0.85 -12.04 -1.35
C ASN A 88 0.85 -10.80 -2.26
N PRO A 89 1.95 -10.58 -3.01
CA PRO A 89 2.11 -9.37 -3.82
C PRO A 89 1.15 -9.32 -5.02
N GLU A 90 0.67 -10.47 -5.47
CA GLU A 90 -0.29 -10.59 -6.59
C GLU A 90 -1.75 -10.47 -6.13
N LYS A 91 -2.01 -10.25 -4.84
CA LYS A 91 -3.37 -10.14 -4.33
C LYS A 91 -3.99 -8.81 -4.72
N TYR A 92 -4.98 -8.86 -5.60
CA TYR A 92 -5.79 -7.69 -5.92
C TYR A 92 -6.55 -7.15 -4.69
N PRO A 93 -6.68 -5.81 -4.56
CA PRO A 93 -7.61 -5.20 -3.61
C PRO A 93 -9.03 -5.73 -3.79
N TYR A 94 -9.84 -5.69 -2.71
CA TYR A 94 -11.20 -6.25 -2.74
C TYR A 94 -12.07 -5.70 -3.88
N TYR A 95 -12.11 -4.37 -4.05
CA TYR A 95 -12.91 -3.71 -5.09
C TYR A 95 -12.44 -4.05 -6.51
N ILE A 96 -11.14 -4.33 -6.69
CA ILE A 96 -10.59 -4.82 -7.96
C ILE A 96 -11.04 -6.25 -8.19
N LYS A 97 -10.94 -7.10 -7.16
CA LYS A 97 -11.38 -8.49 -7.24
C LYS A 97 -12.87 -8.59 -7.56
N GLU A 98 -13.71 -7.79 -6.91
CA GLU A 98 -15.16 -7.72 -7.19
C GLU A 98 -15.43 -7.34 -8.65
N ALA A 99 -14.73 -6.32 -9.17
CA ALA A 99 -14.86 -5.93 -10.57
C ALA A 99 -14.33 -7.00 -11.54
N MET A 100 -13.26 -7.72 -11.18
CA MET A 100 -12.76 -8.87 -11.96
C MET A 100 -13.78 -10.01 -11.99
N ASP A 101 -14.38 -10.34 -10.84
CA ASP A 101 -15.39 -11.39 -10.69
C ASP A 101 -16.63 -11.05 -11.54
N TYR A 102 -17.03 -9.77 -11.61
CA TYR A 102 -18.10 -9.30 -12.51
C TYR A 102 -17.86 -9.67 -13.99
N PHE A 103 -16.62 -9.50 -14.47
CA PHE A 103 -16.22 -9.87 -15.84
C PHE A 103 -15.77 -11.33 -15.98
N GLY A 104 -15.70 -12.09 -14.88
CA GLY A 104 -15.18 -13.46 -14.85
C GLY A 104 -13.68 -13.55 -15.20
N LEU A 105 -12.89 -12.53 -14.84
CA LEU A 105 -11.46 -12.47 -15.10
C LEU A 105 -10.66 -13.22 -14.03
N LYS A 106 -9.76 -14.12 -14.45
CA LYS A 106 -8.82 -14.81 -13.55
C LYS A 106 -7.50 -14.05 -13.36
N LYS A 107 -7.12 -13.28 -14.38
CA LYS A 107 -5.95 -12.39 -14.40
C LYS A 107 -6.40 -11.06 -14.98
N LEU A 108 -5.82 -9.97 -14.49
CA LEU A 108 -6.13 -8.64 -14.98
C LEU A 108 -5.07 -8.21 -15.99
N THR A 109 -5.37 -8.39 -17.28
CA THR A 109 -4.54 -7.88 -18.38
C THR A 109 -5.33 -6.89 -19.23
N LYS A 110 -4.67 -5.88 -19.80
CA LYS A 110 -5.31 -4.88 -20.68
C LYS A 110 -6.10 -5.54 -21.81
N ASN A 111 -5.53 -6.57 -22.42
CA ASN A 111 -6.12 -7.27 -23.55
C ASN A 111 -7.38 -8.06 -23.15
N GLU A 112 -7.32 -8.81 -22.05
CA GLU A 112 -8.47 -9.57 -21.55
C GLU A 112 -9.59 -8.65 -21.06
N LEU A 113 -9.26 -7.57 -20.35
CA LEU A 113 -10.22 -6.58 -19.89
C LEU A 113 -10.98 -5.94 -21.06
N LYS A 114 -10.25 -5.45 -22.08
CA LYS A 114 -10.86 -4.88 -23.29
C LYS A 114 -11.70 -5.90 -24.04
N LYS A 115 -11.27 -7.16 -24.11
CA LYS A 115 -12.04 -8.23 -24.74
C LYS A 115 -13.35 -8.48 -24.00
N LYS A 116 -13.32 -8.65 -22.68
CA LYS A 116 -14.51 -8.91 -21.85
C LYS A 116 -15.48 -7.74 -21.86
N TYR A 117 -14.98 -6.51 -21.79
CA TYR A 117 -15.81 -5.32 -21.93
C TYR A 117 -16.59 -5.32 -23.25
N ARG A 118 -15.93 -5.60 -24.39
CA ARG A 118 -16.60 -5.67 -25.70
C ARG A 118 -17.65 -6.79 -25.76
N GLU A 119 -17.36 -7.95 -25.19
CA GLU A 119 -18.32 -9.07 -25.10
C GLU A 119 -19.59 -8.65 -24.33
N PHE A 120 -19.43 -8.02 -23.16
CA PHE A 120 -20.54 -7.57 -22.32
C PHE A 120 -21.31 -6.41 -22.99
N ALA A 121 -20.61 -5.40 -23.50
CA ALA A 121 -21.23 -4.26 -24.17
C ALA A 121 -22.05 -4.68 -25.39
N LYS A 122 -21.58 -5.65 -26.18
CA LYS A 122 -22.34 -6.22 -27.30
C LYS A 122 -23.57 -6.98 -26.81
N LYS A 123 -23.45 -7.77 -25.73
CA LYS A 123 -24.57 -8.55 -25.19
C LYS A 123 -25.69 -7.66 -24.64
N TYR A 124 -25.32 -6.56 -23.97
CA TYR A 124 -26.25 -5.70 -23.25
C TYR A 124 -26.48 -4.33 -23.92
N HIS A 125 -26.13 -4.18 -25.20
CA HIS A 125 -26.33 -2.92 -25.93
C HIS A 125 -27.83 -2.54 -25.97
N PRO A 126 -28.22 -1.30 -25.62
CA PRO A 126 -29.62 -0.88 -25.65
C PRO A 126 -30.31 -1.05 -27.01
N ASP A 127 -29.55 -0.92 -28.11
CA ASP A 127 -30.09 -1.10 -29.47
C ASP A 127 -30.38 -2.56 -29.82
N LEU A 128 -29.70 -3.51 -29.17
CA LEU A 128 -29.86 -4.94 -29.43
C LEU A 128 -30.91 -5.60 -28.52
N ASN A 129 -31.38 -4.87 -27.49
CA ASN A 129 -32.24 -5.40 -26.45
C ASN A 129 -33.61 -4.72 -26.44
N LYS A 130 -34.68 -5.54 -26.39
CA LYS A 130 -36.08 -5.04 -26.43
C LYS A 130 -36.44 -4.17 -25.21
N ASN A 131 -35.89 -4.49 -24.04
CA ASN A 131 -36.06 -3.70 -22.82
C ASN A 131 -34.94 -2.66 -22.68
N LYS A 132 -35.13 -1.49 -23.31
CA LYS A 132 -34.13 -0.42 -23.32
C LYS A 132 -33.74 0.07 -21.92
N LYS A 133 -34.71 0.15 -20.99
CA LYS A 133 -34.47 0.66 -19.64
C LYS A 133 -33.52 -0.27 -18.87
N GLU A 134 -33.75 -1.57 -18.93
CA GLU A 134 -32.91 -2.57 -18.28
C GLU A 134 -31.52 -2.66 -18.93
N ALA A 135 -31.45 -2.61 -20.27
CA ALA A 135 -30.19 -2.60 -21.00
C ALA A 135 -29.33 -1.38 -20.67
N THR A 136 -29.93 -0.19 -20.52
CA THR A 136 -29.24 1.02 -20.08
C THR A 136 -28.66 0.87 -18.68
N LEU A 137 -29.44 0.33 -17.72
CA LEU A 137 -28.96 0.08 -16.36
C LEU A 137 -27.78 -0.91 -16.35
N LYS A 138 -27.88 -1.98 -17.15
CA LYS A 138 -26.78 -2.94 -17.29
C LYS A 138 -25.54 -2.33 -17.93
N MET A 139 -25.70 -1.46 -18.92
CA MET A 139 -24.56 -0.76 -19.54
C MET A 139 -23.87 0.18 -18.55
N LEU A 140 -24.60 0.87 -17.67
CA LEU A 140 -24.02 1.69 -16.61
C LEU A 140 -23.18 0.85 -15.65
N GLU A 141 -23.69 -0.32 -15.24
CA GLU A 141 -22.99 -1.26 -14.37
C GLU A 141 -21.69 -1.79 -15.03
N ILE A 142 -21.76 -2.19 -16.30
CA ILE A 142 -20.59 -2.63 -17.08
C ILE A 142 -19.54 -1.53 -17.16
N ASN A 143 -19.95 -0.29 -17.47
CA ASN A 143 -19.05 0.85 -17.55
C ASN A 143 -18.42 1.15 -16.19
N HIS A 144 -19.18 1.08 -15.10
CA HIS A 144 -18.66 1.29 -13.74
C HIS A 144 -17.51 0.34 -13.41
N TYR A 145 -17.72 -0.97 -13.55
CA TYR A 145 -16.69 -1.97 -13.26
C TYR A 145 -15.50 -1.88 -14.24
N TYR A 146 -15.76 -1.56 -15.51
CA TYR A 146 -14.69 -1.36 -16.49
C TYR A 146 -13.78 -0.19 -16.10
N GLN A 147 -14.33 0.94 -15.66
CA GLN A 147 -13.52 2.10 -15.26
C GLN A 147 -12.69 1.82 -14.00
N ILE A 148 -13.23 1.07 -13.03
CA ILE A 148 -12.47 0.62 -11.86
C ILE A 148 -11.23 -0.17 -12.30
N LEU A 149 -11.42 -1.19 -13.13
CA LEU A 149 -10.33 -2.05 -13.58
C LEU A 149 -9.34 -1.31 -14.50
N LYS A 150 -9.84 -0.47 -15.40
CA LYS A 150 -9.01 0.34 -16.30
C LYS A 150 -8.07 1.25 -15.51
N SER A 151 -8.60 1.97 -14.52
CA SER A 151 -7.81 2.89 -13.69
C SER A 151 -6.72 2.17 -12.90
N TYR A 152 -7.03 0.96 -12.41
CA TYR A 152 -6.07 0.14 -11.68
C TYR A 152 -4.91 -0.31 -12.57
N VAL A 153 -5.20 -0.80 -13.78
CA VAL A 153 -4.16 -1.24 -14.72
C VAL A 153 -3.31 -0.07 -15.22
N GLU A 154 -3.91 1.08 -15.50
CA GLU A 154 -3.17 2.30 -15.90
C GLU A 154 -2.28 2.81 -14.76
N SER A 155 -2.69 2.62 -13.50
CA SER A 155 -1.84 2.95 -12.36
C SER A 155 -0.64 2.02 -12.21
N GLU A 156 -0.78 0.73 -12.52
CA GLU A 156 0.34 -0.22 -12.51
C GLU A 156 1.40 0.14 -13.53
N ASP A 157 1.01 0.54 -14.75
CA ASP A 157 1.96 0.97 -15.80
C ASP A 157 2.83 2.14 -15.32
N PHE A 158 2.21 3.14 -14.69
CA PHE A 158 2.92 4.31 -14.17
C PHE A 158 3.96 3.93 -13.10
N TYR A 159 3.65 2.94 -12.25
CA TYR A 159 4.60 2.44 -11.25
C TYR A 159 5.73 1.62 -11.88
N GLU A 160 5.45 0.81 -12.91
CA GLU A 160 6.47 0.05 -13.63
C GLU A 160 7.48 0.97 -14.33
N ASP A 161 6.99 2.02 -15.00
CA ASP A 161 7.82 3.04 -15.65
C ASP A 161 8.73 3.75 -14.63
N TYR A 162 8.17 4.18 -13.49
CA TYR A 162 8.95 4.83 -12.42
C TYR A 162 10.04 3.93 -11.81
N GLN A 163 9.74 2.64 -11.60
CA GLN A 163 10.72 1.67 -11.09
C GLN A 163 11.83 1.41 -12.10
N GLN A 164 11.52 1.42 -13.39
CA GLN A 164 12.50 1.27 -14.46
C GLN A 164 13.43 2.49 -14.52
N GLU A 165 12.87 3.71 -14.49
CA GLU A 165 13.66 4.95 -14.42
C GLU A 165 14.60 4.96 -13.22
N SER A 166 14.10 4.63 -12.01
CA SER A 166 14.91 4.61 -10.79
C SER A 166 16.09 3.63 -10.86
N LYS A 167 15.88 2.44 -11.45
CA LYS A 167 16.95 1.46 -11.69
C LYS A 167 17.98 1.96 -12.68
N ASP A 168 17.57 2.70 -13.70
CA ASP A 168 18.47 3.21 -14.72
C ASP A 168 19.28 4.41 -14.20
N TYR A 169 18.69 5.28 -13.38
CA TYR A 169 19.43 6.29 -12.61
C TYR A 169 20.50 5.69 -11.68
N ALA A 170 20.18 4.58 -11.00
CA ALA A 170 21.12 3.89 -10.11
C ALA A 170 22.32 3.25 -10.85
N LYS A 171 22.15 2.88 -12.12
CA LYS A 171 23.25 2.36 -12.97
C LYS A 171 24.15 3.46 -13.55
N ILE A 172 23.60 4.66 -13.76
CA ILE A 172 24.36 5.80 -14.29
C ILE A 172 25.22 6.46 -13.18
N SER A 173 24.83 6.27 -11.92
CA SER A 173 25.52 6.81 -10.74
C SER A 173 26.49 5.84 -10.06
N SER A 174 26.69 4.65 -10.63
CA SER A 174 27.68 3.63 -10.25
C SER A 174 28.82 3.58 -11.25
#